data_AF-A0A916BKZ0-F1
#
_entry.id   AF-A0A916BKZ0-F1
#
_cell.length_a   1.000
_cell.length_b   1.000
_cell.length_c   1.000
_cell.angle_alpha   90.00
_cell.angle_beta   90.00
_cell.angle_gamma   90.00
#
_symmetry.space_group_name_H-M   'P 1'
#
loop_
_entity.id
_entity.type
_entity.pdbx_description
1 polymer ?
#
loop_
_entity_poly.entity_id
_entity_poly.type
_entity_poly.pdbx_seq_one_letter_code
_entity_poly.pdbx_strand_id
1 'polypeptide(L)'
;MTAEIPDFDRAVREAYSEVNYDMVPVLAKLSPEQRFAMIGDLADHARETYITQELHANPTLSREEARLRAAERMLIDGGVDPKIVQRVCRRSC
;
A
#
# COMPACT_ATOMS: atom_id res chain seq x y z
N MET A 1 28.42 2.92 -12.53
CA MET A 1 27.51 3.68 -11.64
C MET A 1 26.98 2.72 -10.61
N THR A 2 27.62 2.64 -9.45
CA THR A 2 27.14 1.87 -8.29
C THR A 2 26.08 2.73 -7.61
N ALA A 3 24.83 2.28 -7.63
CA ALA A 3 23.77 2.90 -6.83
C ALA A 3 24.20 2.81 -5.36
N GLU A 4 24.42 3.97 -4.73
CA GLU A 4 24.69 4.05 -3.30
C GLU A 4 23.48 3.43 -2.57
N ILE A 5 23.73 2.36 -1.83
CA ILE A 5 22.73 1.76 -0.96
C ILE A 5 22.32 2.87 0.03
N PRO A 6 21.04 3.27 0.08
CA PRO A 6 20.59 4.26 1.05
C PRO A 6 21.05 3.82 2.44
N ASP A 7 21.64 4.73 3.20
CA ASP A 7 22.00 4.49 4.60
C ASP A 7 20.77 3.92 5.32
N PHE A 8 20.82 2.63 5.62
CA PHE A 8 19.70 1.88 6.18
C PHE A 8 19.23 2.54 7.47
N ASP A 9 20.16 3.08 8.26
CA ASP A 9 19.84 3.77 9.52
C ASP A 9 19.15 5.11 9.31
N ARG A 10 19.36 5.76 8.17
CA ARG A 10 18.64 6.97 7.78
C ARG A 10 17.22 6.61 7.33
N ALA A 11 17.07 5.62 6.46
CA ALA A 11 15.76 5.16 5.97
C ALA A 11 14.86 4.68 7.12
N VAL A 12 15.43 3.96 8.09
CA VAL A 12 14.71 3.52 9.29
C VAL A 12 14.28 4.71 10.16
N ARG A 13 15.15 5.72 10.33
CA ARG A 13 14.80 6.94 11.09
C ARG A 13 13.70 7.76 10.42
N GLU A 14 13.76 7.92 9.11
CA GLU A 14 12.73 8.63 8.34
C GLU A 14 11.39 7.89 8.43
N ALA A 15 11.38 6.57 8.23
CA ALA A 15 10.18 5.76 8.38
C ALA A 15 9.57 5.86 9.79
N TYR A 16 10.39 5.82 10.85
CA TYR A 16 9.90 6.00 12.22
C TYR A 16 9.36 7.40 12.49
N SER A 17 9.91 8.44 11.85
CA SER A 17 9.43 9.82 12.03
C SER A 17 8.03 10.06 11.44
N GLU A 18 7.62 9.24 10.48
CA GLU A 18 6.30 9.30 9.85
C GLU A 18 5.25 8.46 10.60
N VAL A 19 5.67 7.63 11.57
CA VAL A 19 4.74 6.86 12.40
C VAL A 19 4.05 7.79 13.40
N ASN A 20 2.73 7.89 13.30
CA ASN A 20 1.92 8.56 14.30
C ASN A 20 1.85 7.72 15.59
N TYR A 21 2.80 7.92 16.49
CA TYR A 21 2.89 7.20 17.76
C TYR A 21 1.72 7.43 18.72
N ASP A 22 0.93 8.50 18.54
CA ASP A 22 -0.26 8.76 19.35
C ASP A 22 -1.36 7.71 19.13
N MET A 23 -1.32 7.01 17.99
CA MET A 23 -2.23 5.91 17.69
C MET A 23 -1.82 4.60 18.38
N VAL A 24 -0.56 4.44 18.80
CA VAL A 24 -0.06 3.17 19.37
C VAL A 24 -0.81 2.76 20.65
N PRO A 25 -1.09 3.66 21.61
CA PRO A 25 -1.89 3.32 22.80
C PRO A 25 -3.35 3.00 22.48
N VAL A 26 -3.91 3.56 21.40
CA VAL A 26 -5.29 3.27 20.96
C VAL A 26 -5.34 1.87 20.34
N LEU A 27 -4.39 1.55 19.48
CA LEU A 27 -4.24 0.23 18.87
C LEU A 27 -3.93 -0.87 19.89
N ALA A 28 -3.22 -0.54 20.97
CA ALA A 28 -2.92 -1.47 22.06
C ALA A 28 -4.16 -1.87 22.87
N LYS A 29 -5.22 -1.06 22.87
CA LYS A 29 -6.49 -1.34 23.58
C LYS A 29 -7.45 -2.23 22.78
N LEU A 30 -7.17 -2.45 21.50
CA LEU A 30 -8.00 -3.27 20.62
C LEU A 30 -7.73 -4.76 20.89
N SER A 31 -8.79 -5.56 20.90
CA SER A 31 -8.67 -7.02 20.87
C SER A 31 -7.98 -7.46 19.56
N PRO A 32 -7.42 -8.69 19.50
CA PRO A 32 -6.92 -9.24 18.24
C PRO A 32 -7.93 -9.13 17.10
N GLU A 33 -9.19 -9.46 17.34
CA GLU A 33 -10.27 -9.42 16.35
C GLU A 33 -10.53 -8.00 15.86
N GLN A 34 -10.56 -7.03 16.78
CA GLN A 34 -10.74 -5.62 16.43
C GLN A 34 -9.55 -5.07 15.63
N ARG A 35 -8.33 -5.53 15.91
CA ARG A 35 -7.14 -5.17 15.11
C ARG A 35 -7.24 -5.72 13.70
N PHE A 36 -7.64 -6.99 13.54
CA PHE A 36 -7.85 -7.57 12.22
C PHE A 36 -8.97 -6.88 11.44
N ALA A 37 -10.09 -6.56 12.09
CA ALA A 37 -11.18 -5.83 11.47
C ALA A 37 -10.72 -4.44 10.98
N MET A 38 -10.03 -3.69 11.85
CA MET A 38 -9.49 -2.37 11.50
C MET A 38 -8.48 -2.44 10.34
N ILE A 39 -7.59 -3.44 10.32
CA ILE A 39 -6.66 -3.64 9.19
C ILE A 39 -7.44 -3.92 7.90
N GLY A 40 -8.51 -4.71 7.96
CA GLY A 40 -9.41 -4.94 6.84
C GLY A 40 -10.06 -3.65 6.33
N ASP A 41 -10.64 -2.86 7.24
CA ASP A 41 -11.29 -1.58 6.90
C ASP A 41 -10.29 -0.60 6.26
N LEU A 42 -9.06 -0.54 6.78
CA LEU A 42 -7.98 0.29 6.22
C LEU A 42 -7.57 -0.17 4.82
N ALA A 43 -7.45 -1.49 4.61
CA ALA A 43 -7.12 -2.06 3.30
C ALA A 43 -8.23 -1.77 2.28
N ASP A 44 -9.49 -1.86 2.69
CA ASP A 44 -10.66 -1.55 1.86
C ASP A 44 -10.71 -0.07 1.48
N HIS A 45 -10.47 0.81 2.44
CA HIS A 45 -10.41 2.25 2.20
C HIS A 45 -9.25 2.64 1.28
N ALA A 46 -8.05 2.09 1.52
CA ALA A 46 -6.90 2.31 0.66
C ALA A 46 -7.22 1.88 -0.78
N ARG A 47 -7.78 0.68 -0.96
CA ARG A 47 -8.17 0.17 -2.29
C ARG A 47 -9.12 1.09 -3.04
N GLU A 48 -10.18 1.59 -2.41
CA GLU A 48 -11.10 2.53 -3.10
C GLU A 48 -10.43 3.86 -3.43
N THR A 49 -9.50 4.31 -2.57
CA THR A 49 -8.70 5.53 -2.82
C THR A 49 -7.84 5.38 -4.08
N TYR A 50 -7.10 4.28 -4.22
CA TYR A 50 -6.30 4.03 -5.42
C TYR A 50 -7.17 3.86 -6.67
N ILE A 51 -8.30 3.15 -6.60
CA ILE A 51 -9.23 3.01 -7.74
C ILE A 51 -9.73 4.38 -8.20
N THR A 52 -10.14 5.22 -7.25
CA THR A 52 -10.62 6.57 -7.53
C THR A 52 -9.54 7.42 -8.18
N GLN A 53 -8.30 7.32 -7.71
CA GLN A 53 -7.16 8.02 -8.31
C GLN A 53 -6.88 7.56 -9.74
N GLU A 54 -6.94 6.26 -10.02
CA GLU A 54 -6.76 5.72 -11.38
C GLU A 54 -7.84 6.21 -12.34
N LEU A 55 -9.11 6.23 -11.91
CA LEU A 55 -10.23 6.75 -12.70
C LEU A 55 -10.15 8.26 -12.91
N HIS A 56 -9.70 9.01 -11.90
CA HIS A 56 -9.51 10.46 -12.05
C HIS A 56 -8.36 10.77 -13.03
N ALA A 57 -7.25 10.03 -12.95
CA ALA A 57 -6.13 10.18 -13.87
C ALA A 57 -6.46 9.72 -15.30
N ASN A 58 -7.30 8.69 -15.44
CA ASN A 58 -7.69 8.11 -16.71
C ASN A 58 -9.22 7.85 -16.76
N PRO A 59 -10.04 8.88 -17.07
CA PRO A 59 -11.50 8.79 -17.01
C PRO A 59 -12.13 7.78 -17.98
N THR A 60 -11.39 7.34 -18.99
CA THR A 60 -11.84 6.38 -20.00
C THR A 60 -11.62 4.93 -19.58
N LEU A 61 -10.91 4.65 -18.48
CA LEU A 61 -10.72 3.29 -17.99
C LEU A 61 -12.06 2.71 -17.51
N SER A 62 -12.25 1.42 -17.77
CA SER A 62 -13.28 0.69 -17.05
C SER A 62 -12.93 0.59 -15.56
N ARG A 63 -13.95 0.45 -14.71
CA ARG A 63 -13.72 0.26 -13.26
C ARG A 63 -12.94 -1.02 -12.95
N GLU A 64 -13.06 -2.03 -13.81
CA GLU A 64 -12.31 -3.28 -13.68
C GLU A 64 -10.83 -3.10 -13.97
N GLU A 65 -10.47 -2.40 -15.05
CA GLU A 65 -9.07 -2.07 -15.34
C GLU A 65 -8.47 -1.15 -14.27
N ALA A 66 -9.23 -0.18 -13.77
CA ALA A 66 -8.80 0.68 -12.67
C ALA A 66 -8.52 -0.12 -11.38
N ARG A 67 -9.30 -1.16 -11.08
CA ARG A 67 -9.05 -2.08 -9.95
C ARG A 67 -7.73 -2.84 -10.09
N LEU A 68 -7.43 -3.35 -11.29
CA LEU A 68 -6.19 -4.08 -11.55
C LEU A 68 -4.96 -3.17 -11.41
N ARG A 69 -5.03 -1.96 -11.98
CA ARG A 69 -3.96 -0.95 -11.84
C ARG A 69 -3.77 -0.49 -10.40
N ALA A 70 -4.86 -0.22 -9.69
CA ALA A 70 -4.83 0.13 -8.28
C ALA A 70 -4.16 -0.98 -7.44
N ALA A 71 -4.49 -2.25 -7.68
CA ALA A 71 -3.89 -3.36 -6.97
C ALA A 71 -2.38 -3.50 -7.23
N GLU A 72 -1.94 -3.35 -8.49
CA GLU A 72 -0.51 -3.35 -8.84
C GLU A 72 0.24 -2.23 -8.10
N ARG A 73 -0.33 -1.03 -8.11
CA ARG A 73 0.25 0.16 -7.50
C ARG A 73 0.31 0.06 -5.97
N MET A 74 -0.75 -0.42 -5.33
CA MET A 74 -0.77 -0.68 -3.88
C MET A 74 0.31 -1.64 -3.43
N LEU A 75 0.60 -2.69 -4.21
CA LEU A 75 1.67 -3.65 -3.88
C LEU A 75 3.05 -3.00 -3.99
N ILE A 76 3.29 -2.21 -5.05
CA ILE A 76 4.55 -1.51 -5.25
C ILE A 76 4.77 -0.47 -4.14
N ASP A 77 3.77 0.36 -3.85
CA ASP A 77 3.83 1.40 -2.82
C ASP A 77 3.91 0.78 -1.41
N GLY A 78 3.35 -0.42 -1.23
CA GLY A 78 3.51 -1.25 -0.02
C GLY A 78 4.88 -1.93 0.11
N GLY A 79 5.81 -1.69 -0.81
CA GLY A 79 7.19 -2.20 -0.77
C GLY A 79 7.38 -3.61 -1.32
N VAL A 80 6.40 -4.18 -2.01
CA VAL A 80 6.55 -5.47 -2.70
C VAL A 80 7.42 -5.27 -3.95
N ASP A 81 8.42 -6.13 -4.15
CA ASP A 81 9.31 -6.06 -5.32
C ASP A 81 8.49 -6.00 -6.63
N PRO A 82 8.66 -4.95 -7.46
CA PRO A 82 7.91 -4.80 -8.71
C PRO A 82 8.01 -6.00 -9.65
N LYS A 83 9.11 -6.76 -9.63
CA LYS A 83 9.27 -7.99 -10.42
C LYS A 83 8.35 -9.11 -9.94
N ILE A 84 8.10 -9.18 -8.63
CA ILE A 84 7.14 -10.11 -8.03
C ILE A 84 5.73 -9.68 -8.42
N VAL A 85 5.42 -8.39 -8.28
CA VAL A 85 4.11 -7.83 -8.65
C VAL A 85 3.78 -8.12 -10.12
N GLN A 86 4.70 -7.81 -11.05
CA GLN A 86 4.51 -8.10 -12.48
C GLN A 86 4.30 -9.58 -12.76
N ARG A 87 4.97 -10.48 -12.04
CA ARG A 87 4.79 -11.93 -12.19
C ARG A 87 3.41 -12.38 -11.72
N VAL A 88 2.89 -11.80 -10.65
CA VAL A 88 1.56 -12.12 -10.11
C VAL A 88 0.47 -11.56 -11.01
N CYS A 89 0.54 -10.27 -11.36
CA CYS A 89 -0.48 -9.60 -12.16
C CYS A 89 -0.58 -10.17 -13.59
N ARG A 90 0.54 -10.60 -14.22
CA ARG A 90 0.52 -11.23 -15.55
C ARG A 90 -0.07 -12.65 -15.59
N ARG A 91 -0.23 -13.32 -14.45
CA ARG A 91 -0.84 -14.65 -14.38
C ARG A 91 -2.37 -14.61 -14.22
N SER A 92 -2.93 -13.43 -13.99
CA SER A 92 -4.36 -13.21 -13.78
C SER A 92 -5.07 -12.63 -15.01
N CYS A 93 -4.36 -12.49 -16.13
CA CYS A 93 -4.88 -12.09 -17.44
C CYS A 93 -4.99 -13.30 -18.39
#